data_AF-A0A6M9PN91-F1
#
_entry.id   AF-A0A6M9PN91-F1
#
_cell.length_a   1.000
_cell.length_b   1.000
_cell.length_c   1.000
_cell.angle_alpha   90.00
_cell.angle_beta   90.00
_cell.angle_gamma   90.00
#
_symmetry.space_group_name_H-M   'P 1'
#
loop_
_entity.id
_entity.type
_entity.pdbx_description
1 polymer ?
#
loop_
_entity_poly.entity_id
_entity_poly.type
_entity_poly.pdbx_seq_one_letter_code
_entity_poly.pdbx_strand_id
1 'polypeptide(L)'
;MRLLVTPTFVRVTKKLHSSQKVDLEIALRAIEAQPELGSAKTGDLMGIRVYKFKLTGQLCLLAYRILDESSLKLLTFGPHENFYRDLKRFD
;
A
#
# COMPACT_ATOMS: atom_id res chain seq x y z
N MET A 1 -4.39 14.67 3.68
CA MET A 1 -5.22 13.66 2.98
C MET A 1 -5.79 12.68 4.00
N ARG A 2 -6.96 12.08 3.76
CA ARG A 2 -7.57 11.08 4.64
C ARG A 2 -7.16 9.67 4.20
N LEU A 3 -6.52 8.92 5.09
CA LEU A 3 -6.13 7.54 4.86
C LEU A 3 -7.18 6.58 5.44
N LEU A 4 -7.86 5.83 4.58
CA LEU A 4 -8.79 4.77 4.95
C LEU A 4 -8.05 3.42 4.91
N VAL A 5 -7.88 2.79 6.06
CA VAL A 5 -7.24 1.47 6.18
C VAL A 5 -8.27 0.35 6.14
N THR A 6 -7.96 -0.74 5.44
CA THR A 6 -8.74 -1.98 5.53
C THR A 6 -8.34 -2.79 6.76
N PRO A 7 -9.23 -3.68 7.27
CA PRO A 7 -8.86 -4.61 8.33
C PRO A 7 -7.67 -5.52 7.96
N THR A 8 -7.53 -5.86 6.67
CA THR A 8 -6.38 -6.63 6.16
C THR A 8 -5.08 -5.85 6.33
N PHE A 9 -5.06 -4.57 5.95
CA PHE A 9 -3.92 -3.69 6.15
C PHE A 9 -3.52 -3.64 7.63
N VAL A 10 -4.49 -3.42 8.52
CA VAL A 10 -4.24 -3.36 9.98
C VAL A 10 -3.70 -4.68 10.53
N ARG A 11 -4.15 -5.83 10.02
CA ARG A 11 -3.62 -7.14 10.41
C ARG A 11 -2.16 -7.31 10.02
N VAL A 12 -1.76 -6.81 8.85
CA VAL A 12 -0.36 -6.88 8.41
C VAL A 12 0.51 -5.88 9.17
N THR A 13 0.04 -4.65 9.43
CA THR A 13 0.79 -3.66 10.22
C THR A 13 1.05 -4.11 11.64
N LYS A 14 0.13 -4.85 12.25
CA LYS A 14 0.32 -5.42 13.59
C LYS A 14 1.47 -6.42 13.67
N LYS A 15 1.84 -7.07 12.57
CA LYS A 15 2.97 -8.02 12.50
C LYS A 15 4.33 -7.34 12.29
N LEU A 16 4.34 -6.03 12.05
CA LEU A 16 5.58 -5.30 11.80
C LEU A 16 6.34 -4.99 13.08
N HIS A 17 7.66 -5.12 13.00
CA HIS A 17 8.58 -4.63 14.03
C HIS A 17 8.63 -3.09 14.03
N SER A 18 9.12 -2.50 15.13
CA SER A 18 9.24 -1.05 15.32
C SER A 18 9.95 -0.35 14.16
N SER A 19 11.06 -0.91 13.66
CA SER A 19 11.81 -0.35 12.53
C SER A 19 10.99 -0.34 11.23
N GLN A 20 10.27 -1.42 10.96
CA GLN A 20 9.42 -1.52 9.77
C GLN A 20 8.20 -0.58 9.84
N LYS A 21 7.70 -0.27 11.03
CA LYS A 21 6.63 0.73 11.19
C LYS A 21 7.11 2.12 10.78
N VAL A 22 8.34 2.49 11.11
CA VAL A 22 8.92 3.77 10.69
C VAL A 22 9.02 3.84 9.16
N ASP A 23 9.54 2.80 8.51
CA ASP A 23 9.61 2.71 7.05
C ASP A 23 8.21 2.80 6.41
N LEU A 24 7.21 2.13 7.00
CA LEU A 24 5.83 2.20 6.54
C LEU A 24 5.24 3.61 6.71
N GLU A 25 5.47 4.28 7.83
CA GLU A 25 5.01 5.65 8.05
C GLU A 25 5.62 6.63 7.03
N ILE A 26 6.90 6.48 6.69
CA ILE A 26 7.56 7.27 5.64
C ILE A 26 6.87 7.01 4.30
N ALA A 27 6.60 5.73 3.98
CA ALA A 27 5.88 5.37 2.77
C ALA A 27 4.46 5.96 2.71
N LEU A 28 3.73 5.94 3.82
CA LEU A 28 2.40 6.54 3.94
C LEU A 28 2.44 8.05 3.75
N ARG A 29 3.40 8.75 4.36
CA ARG A 29 3.59 10.20 4.17
C ARG A 29 3.92 10.55 2.71
N ALA A 30 4.73 9.73 2.03
CA ALA A 30 5.07 9.93 0.63
C ALA A 30 3.83 9.85 -0.28
N ILE A 31 2.98 8.82 -0.11
CA ILE A 31 1.74 8.71 -0.89
C ILE A 31 0.67 9.71 -0.46
N GLU A 32 0.71 10.17 0.79
CA GLU A 32 -0.20 11.22 1.28
C GLU A 32 0.15 12.57 0.67
N ALA A 33 1.44 12.88 0.50
CA ALA A 33 1.90 14.08 -0.18
C ALA A 33 1.72 13.99 -1.70
N GLN A 34 2.03 12.82 -2.28
CA GLN A 34 1.90 12.58 -3.72
C GLN A 34 1.31 11.19 -3.99
N PRO A 35 -0.03 11.08 -4.13
CA PRO A 35 -0.68 9.78 -4.37
C PRO A 35 -0.40 9.22 -5.77
N GLU A 36 0.16 10.05 -6.63
CA GLU A 36 0.58 9.75 -8.00
C GLU A 36 1.84 8.88 -8.06
N LEU A 37 2.59 8.85 -6.97
CA LEU A 37 3.90 8.21 -6.85
C LEU A 37 3.82 6.68 -6.95
N GLY A 38 2.65 6.10 -6.64
CA GLY A 38 2.36 4.70 -6.93
C GLY A 38 1.93 4.48 -8.38
N SER A 39 2.43 3.39 -8.95
CA SER A 39 2.14 3.02 -10.33
C SER A 39 0.69 2.54 -10.44
N ALA A 40 -0.12 3.25 -11.24
CA ALA A 40 -1.48 2.84 -11.56
C ALA A 40 -1.47 1.53 -12.35
N LYS A 41 -2.28 0.57 -11.89
CA LYS A 41 -2.47 -0.70 -12.59
C LYS A 41 -3.68 -0.62 -13.53
N THR A 42 -3.58 -1.36 -14.62
CA THR A 42 -4.57 -1.46 -15.70
C THR A 42 -5.11 -2.89 -15.76
N GLY A 43 -6.19 -3.11 -16.52
CA GLY A 43 -6.86 -4.42 -16.61
C GLY A 43 -7.66 -4.77 -15.34
N ASP A 44 -7.59 -6.01 -14.86
CA ASP A 44 -8.25 -6.47 -13.62
C ASP A 44 -7.99 -5.57 -12.40
N LEU A 45 -6.82 -4.95 -12.32
CA LEU A 45 -6.42 -4.14 -11.17
C LEU A 45 -6.66 -2.64 -11.42
N MET A 46 -7.57 -2.31 -12.33
CA MET A 46 -7.89 -0.92 -12.67
C MET A 46 -8.35 -0.12 -11.45
N GLY A 47 -7.76 1.06 -11.28
CA GLY A 47 -8.02 1.92 -10.13
C GLY A 47 -7.30 1.50 -8.83
N ILE A 48 -6.41 0.51 -8.90
CA ILE A 48 -5.43 0.22 -7.83
C ILE A 48 -4.07 0.80 -8.23
N ARG A 49 -3.45 1.51 -7.30
CA ARG A 49 -2.07 1.97 -7.38
C ARG A 49 -1.19 1.13 -6.49
N VAL A 50 0.01 0.85 -6.97
CA VAL A 50 1.01 0.08 -6.22
C VAL A 50 2.23 0.96 -5.99
N TYR A 51 2.53 1.24 -4.73
CA TYR A 51 3.73 1.94 -4.32
C TYR A 51 4.79 0.96 -3.83
N LYS A 52 6.02 1.08 -4.37
CA LYS A 52 7.15 0.22 -4.03
C LYS A 52 8.04 0.93 -3.03
N PHE A 53 8.28 0.30 -1.89
CA PHE A 53 9.09 0.85 -0.79
C PHE A 53 9.93 -0.27 -0.15
N LYS A 54 10.85 0.09 0.73
CA LYS A 54 11.66 -0.88 1.47
C LYS A 54 11.26 -0.86 2.93
N LEU A 55 11.01 -2.03 3.50
CA LEU A 55 10.85 -2.25 4.93
C LEU A 55 12.14 -2.87 5.47
N THR A 56 12.99 -2.07 6.10
CA THR A 56 14.23 -2.53 6.74
C THR A 56 15.09 -3.40 5.81
N GLY A 57 15.28 -2.93 4.56
CA GLY A 57 16.05 -3.63 3.53
C GLY A 57 15.28 -4.61 2.65
N GLN A 58 14.06 -5.01 3.04
CA GLN A 58 13.21 -5.89 2.25
C GLN A 58 12.29 -5.09 1.32
N LEU A 59 12.22 -5.47 0.03
CA LEU A 59 11.33 -4.84 -0.93
C LEU A 59 9.86 -5.22 -0.69
N CYS A 60 9.04 -4.20 -0.43
CA CYS A 60 7.61 -4.32 -0.20
C CYS A 60 6.80 -3.48 -1.20
N LEU A 61 5.57 -3.93 -1.42
CA LEU A 61 4.57 -3.28 -2.24
C LEU A 61 3.38 -2.89 -1.37
N LEU A 62 2.88 -1.67 -1.54
CA LEU A 62 1.67 -1.14 -0.92
C LEU A 62 0.62 -0.94 -2.00
N ALA A 63 -0.50 -1.65 -1.91
CA ALA A 63 -1.65 -1.43 -2.77
C ALA A 63 -2.63 -0.46 -2.10
N TYR A 64 -3.03 0.56 -2.86
CA TYR A 64 -4.01 1.53 -2.42
C TYR A 64 -4.86 2.01 -3.60
N ARG A 65 -6.03 2.57 -3.33
CA ARG A 65 -6.89 3.23 -4.32
C ARG A 65 -7.01 4.69 -3.96
N ILE A 66 -7.06 5.54 -4.97
CA ILE A 66 -7.47 6.93 -4.80
C ILE A 66 -9.00 6.93 -4.90
N LEU A 67 -9.68 7.31 -3.82
CA LEU A 67 -11.14 7.44 -3.83
C LEU A 67 -11.55 8.84 -4.28
N ASP A 68 -10.89 9.85 -3.72
CA ASP A 68 -11.13 11.26 -3.98
C ASP A 68 -9.80 12.02 -3.99
N GLU A 69 -9.81 13.29 -4.39
CA GLU A 69 -8.66 14.19 -4.37
C GLU A 69 -8.03 14.31 -2.97
N SER A 70 -8.81 14.03 -1.93
CA SER A 70 -8.39 14.08 -0.53
C SER A 70 -8.43 12.74 0.21
N SER A 71 -8.74 11.62 -0.45
CA SER A 71 -8.97 10.33 0.23
C SER A 71 -8.26 9.17 -0.45
N LEU A 72 -7.45 8.42 0.31
CA LEU A 72 -6.80 7.19 -0.13
C LEU A 72 -7.30 5.99 0.66
N LYS A 73 -7.59 4.89 -0.04
CA LYS A 73 -7.95 3.61 0.55
C LYS A 73 -6.78 2.64 0.48
N LEU A 74 -6.16 2.36 1.62
CA LEU A 74 -5.07 1.41 1.77
C LEU A 74 -5.63 -0.01 1.81
N LEU A 75 -5.36 -0.79 0.76
CA LEU A 75 -5.93 -2.13 0.59
C LEU A 75 -5.13 -3.17 1.37
N THR A 76 -3.84 -3.28 1.07
CA THR A 76 -2.92 -4.24 1.70
C THR A 76 -1.48 -3.88 1.33
N PHE A 77 -0.51 -4.44 2.04
CA PHE A 77 0.89 -4.36 1.69
C PHE A 77 1.60 -5.66 2.04
N GLY A 78 2.72 -5.92 1.40
CA GLY A 78 3.47 -7.14 1.64
C GLY A 78 4.77 -7.19 0.84
N PRO A 79 5.55 -8.27 0.98
CA PRO A 79 6.71 -8.50 0.12
C PRO A 79 6.30 -8.54 -1.36
N HIS A 80 7.21 -8.15 -2.24
CA HIS A 80 6.97 -8.17 -3.70
C HIS A 80 6.58 -9.57 -4.22
N GLU A 81 7.09 -10.62 -3.59
CA GLU A 81 6.82 -12.00 -3.96
C GLU A 81 5.34 -12.33 -3.76
N ASN A 82 4.68 -12.86 -4.81
CA ASN A 82 3.27 -13.24 -4.82
C ASN A 82 2.24 -12.12 -4.60
N PHE A 83 2.67 -10.87 -4.36
CA PHE A 83 1.79 -9.73 -4.06
C PHE A 83 0.62 -9.57 -5.04
N TYR A 84 0.90 -9.61 -6.34
CA TYR A 84 -0.12 -9.43 -7.38
C TYR A 84 -1.12 -10.59 -7.44
N ARG A 85 -0.67 -11.81 -7.09
CA ARG A 85 -1.54 -12.99 -7.04
C ARG A 85 -2.52 -12.88 -5.89
N ASP A 86 -2.04 -12.48 -4.71
CA ASP A 86 -2.89 -12.27 -3.55
C ASP A 86 -3.79 -11.04 -3.73
N LEU A 87 -3.30 -9.97 -4.36
CA LEU A 87 -4.08 -8.77 -4.66
C LEU A 87 -5.30 -9.07 -5.55
N LYS A 88 -5.14 -9.94 -6.56
CA LYS A 88 -6.26 -10.40 -7.41
C LYS A 88 -7.31 -11.24 -6.67
N ARG A 89 -6.99 -11.84 -5.52
CA ARG A 89 -7.97 -12.61 -4.72
C ARG A 89 -8.82 -11.72 -3.82
N PHE A 90 -8.49 -10.44 -3.72
CA PHE A 90 -9.23 -9.45 -2.92
C PHE A 90 -10.23 -8.62 -3.74
N ASP A 91 -10.29 -8.82 -5.07
CA ASP A 91 -11.33 -8.26 -5.95
C ASP A 91 -12.57 -9.17 -5.96
#